data_AF-A0A842WK29-F1
#
_entry.id   AF-A0A842WK29-F1
#
_cell.length_a   1.000
_cell.length_b   1.000
_cell.length_c   1.000
_cell.angle_alpha   90.00
_cell.angle_beta   90.00
_cell.angle_gamma   90.00
#
_symmetry.space_group_name_H-M   'P 1'
#
loop_
_entity.id
_entity.type
_entity.pdbx_description
1 polymer ?
#
loop_
_entity_poly.entity_id
_entity_poly.type
_entity_poly.pdbx_seq_one_letter_code
_entity_poly.pdbx_strand_id
1 'polypeptide(L)'
;MKKIIAFLLVFGILLSGCVTEEACPEERDDVCGTDGVTYTNACYAEKAGVEVAHQGACEAAPLGTCTDSDGGKNAVEYGTASKGNESYNDSCRPDGLGVYEYYCSNNVVTSENMDCPEGMECEEGKCIVAEPSCTDSDGGVEADVFGTATDEEGSNSDECASSNKVTEYYCNEEGESVSVEVSCGPGMVCQGGACIEPDCYDSDGGFNIYEKGQVIPSEGGYYWDYCSGESKVREYYCSEEGDALYTTTDCPSGYYCSSGACRQGETCYDTDGGIEEDEYGEVSTSTDEEEDYCYDSDTVKEYYCDDGEIDYKLIECGSDERCDDGECVEEDCYDSDGGKDRDEKGRVEIGDDEWDDYCIDEDTVREYYCYGNEKEYQNMDCGSGEVCSGGECVEAILCSDTDGGKQEYEQGTVTSGSQSETDYCTGEFTLMEFFCYQGDISSILVTCEEDEICLSGRCRKARCIDSDDGKDYDVKGVITKGMVSYTDYCEDPEHLVEYYCENSEIESESYWCECSSGRCTGYYI
;
A
#
# COMPACT_ATOMS: atom_id res chain seq x y z
N MET A 1 -36.77 -15.95 -65.80
CA MET A 1 -38.09 -15.81 -66.45
C MET A 1 -37.93 -14.80 -67.60
N LYS A 2 -37.80 -15.25 -68.86
CA LYS A 2 -38.79 -15.16 -69.96
C LYS A 2 -39.30 -13.72 -70.20
N LYS A 3 -39.16 -13.05 -71.36
CA LYS A 3 -39.39 -13.41 -72.79
C LYS A 3 -38.60 -12.41 -73.70
N ILE A 4 -37.88 -12.74 -74.79
CA ILE A 4 -38.19 -13.42 -76.07
C ILE A 4 -38.75 -12.48 -77.18
N ILE A 5 -37.94 -12.32 -78.27
CA ILE A 5 -38.25 -12.19 -79.72
C ILE A 5 -38.69 -10.79 -80.26
N ALA A 6 -38.28 -10.24 -81.42
CA ALA A 6 -37.80 -10.84 -82.68
C ALA A 6 -36.87 -9.94 -83.53
N PHE A 7 -36.03 -10.62 -84.32
CA PHE A 7 -35.23 -10.20 -85.46
C PHE A 7 -36.05 -10.26 -86.77
N LEU A 8 -35.72 -9.47 -87.81
CA LEU A 8 -35.88 -9.74 -89.27
C LEU A 8 -35.28 -8.56 -90.08
N LEU A 9 -34.02 -8.63 -90.53
CA LEU A 9 -33.55 -8.96 -91.91
C LEU A 9 -34.31 -8.25 -93.06
N VAL A 10 -33.63 -7.39 -93.83
CA VAL A 10 -33.38 -7.53 -95.28
C VAL A 10 -32.25 -6.58 -95.75
N PHE A 11 -31.30 -7.19 -96.46
CA PHE A 11 -30.20 -6.69 -97.30
C PHE A 11 -30.50 -5.47 -98.20
N GLY A 12 -29.57 -4.51 -98.24
CA GLY A 12 -29.39 -3.54 -99.33
C GLY A 12 -28.02 -3.74 -99.97
N ILE A 13 -28.01 -3.99 -101.28
CA ILE A 13 -26.91 -4.49 -102.12
C ILE A 13 -26.29 -3.34 -102.93
N LEU A 14 -24.95 -3.37 -103.05
CA LEU A 14 -24.05 -2.84 -104.10
C LEU A 14 -24.04 -1.33 -104.41
N LEU A 15 -22.92 -0.68 -104.04
CA LEU A 15 -22.25 0.29 -104.91
C LEU A 15 -20.75 -0.06 -104.99
N SER A 16 -20.38 -0.72 -106.09
CA SER A 16 -19.00 -0.84 -106.57
C SER A 16 -18.65 0.43 -107.33
N GLY A 17 -17.69 1.20 -106.82
CA GLY A 17 -17.10 2.35 -107.51
C GLY A 17 -15.76 2.70 -106.85
N CYS A 18 -14.68 2.17 -107.42
CA CYS A 18 -13.30 2.41 -107.01
C CYS A 18 -12.92 3.88 -107.28
N VAL A 19 -12.40 4.60 -106.29
CA VAL A 19 -11.64 5.85 -106.50
C VAL A 19 -10.33 5.72 -105.73
N THR A 20 -9.23 5.73 -106.46
CA THR A 20 -7.86 5.76 -105.95
C THR A 20 -7.59 7.12 -105.32
N GLU A 21 -7.02 7.17 -104.10
CA GLU A 21 -6.43 8.42 -103.58
C GLU A 21 -5.35 8.90 -104.54
N GLU A 22 -5.48 10.12 -105.06
CA GLU A 22 -4.38 10.75 -105.79
C GLU A 22 -3.34 11.27 -104.77
N ALA A 23 -2.12 10.76 -104.87
CA ALA A 23 -0.97 11.31 -104.17
C ALA A 23 -0.62 12.69 -104.77
N CYS A 24 -0.19 13.64 -103.95
CA CYS A 24 0.29 14.93 -104.46
C CYS A 24 1.51 14.72 -105.39
N PRO A 25 1.65 15.51 -106.46
CA PRO A 25 2.83 15.43 -107.33
C PRO A 25 4.10 15.73 -106.52
N GLU A 26 5.19 15.03 -106.85
CA GLU A 26 6.51 15.26 -106.24
C GLU A 26 7.24 16.48 -106.83
N GLU A 27 6.62 17.21 -107.76
CA GLU A 27 7.18 18.45 -108.27
C GLU A 27 7.22 19.50 -107.16
N ARG A 28 8.35 20.19 -107.09
CA ARG A 28 8.64 21.16 -106.04
C ARG A 28 8.43 22.56 -106.58
N ASP A 29 7.39 23.21 -106.08
CA ASP A 29 6.91 24.53 -106.49
C ASP A 29 6.43 25.25 -105.22
N ASP A 30 7.41 25.64 -104.39
CA ASP A 30 7.19 26.04 -103.00
C ASP A 30 6.15 27.18 -102.88
N VAL A 31 5.29 27.11 -101.85
CA VAL A 31 4.26 28.11 -101.53
C VAL A 31 4.28 28.47 -100.05
N CYS A 32 3.90 29.71 -99.72
CA CYS A 32 3.77 30.17 -98.34
C CYS A 32 2.33 29.98 -97.88
N GLY A 33 2.11 29.23 -96.80
CA GLY A 33 0.81 29.11 -96.15
C GLY A 33 0.43 30.38 -95.38
N THR A 34 -0.86 30.57 -95.12
CA THR A 34 -1.34 31.65 -94.23
C THR A 34 -0.88 31.49 -92.77
N ASP A 35 -0.34 30.33 -92.42
CA ASP A 35 0.31 30.00 -91.14
C ASP A 35 1.78 30.45 -91.05
N GLY A 36 2.35 31.01 -92.13
CA GLY A 36 3.75 31.40 -92.18
C GLY A 36 4.73 30.24 -92.41
N VAL A 37 4.24 29.04 -92.76
CA VAL A 37 5.06 27.87 -93.08
C VAL A 37 5.18 27.69 -94.60
N THR A 38 6.38 27.33 -95.07
CA THR A 38 6.60 27.02 -96.50
C THR A 38 6.26 25.56 -96.80
N TYR A 39 5.34 25.34 -97.74
CA TYR A 39 4.95 24.02 -98.24
C TYR A 39 5.59 23.74 -99.60
N THR A 40 5.94 22.48 -99.86
CA THR A 40 6.65 22.04 -101.09
C THR A 40 5.88 22.33 -102.38
N ASN A 41 4.54 22.31 -102.33
CA ASN A 41 3.64 22.80 -103.36
C ASN A 41 2.23 23.01 -102.78
N ALA A 42 1.34 23.61 -103.58
CA ALA A 42 -0.04 23.91 -103.16
C ALA A 42 -0.86 22.68 -102.74
N CYS A 43 -0.61 21.50 -103.33
CA CYS A 43 -1.32 20.26 -102.96
C CYS A 43 -0.99 19.83 -101.53
N TYR A 44 0.28 19.95 -101.13
CA TYR A 44 0.70 19.66 -99.75
C TYR A 44 0.13 20.67 -98.74
N ALA A 45 -0.01 21.96 -99.11
CA ALA A 45 -0.68 22.95 -98.28
C ALA A 45 -2.17 22.61 -98.09
N GLU A 46 -2.88 22.24 -99.17
CA GLU A 46 -4.28 21.84 -99.11
C GLU A 46 -4.51 20.56 -98.30
N LYS A 47 -3.65 19.54 -98.44
CA LYS A 47 -3.71 18.33 -97.59
C LYS A 47 -3.47 18.62 -96.11
N ALA A 48 -2.70 19.66 -95.80
CA ALA A 48 -2.53 20.16 -94.44
C ALA A 48 -3.70 21.05 -93.96
N GLY A 49 -4.66 21.36 -94.84
CA GLY A 49 -5.80 22.23 -94.54
C GLY A 49 -5.44 23.72 -94.49
N VAL A 50 -4.30 24.12 -95.07
CA VAL A 50 -3.78 25.49 -95.03
C VAL A 50 -3.95 26.15 -96.39
N GLU A 51 -4.58 27.33 -96.40
CA GLU A 51 -4.70 28.14 -97.62
C GLU A 51 -3.35 28.74 -98.00
N VAL A 52 -3.05 28.77 -99.30
CA VAL A 52 -1.83 29.39 -99.82
C VAL A 52 -1.96 30.92 -99.77
N ALA A 53 -1.10 31.57 -98.99
CA ALA A 53 -1.02 33.03 -98.91
C ALA A 53 -0.40 33.64 -100.18
N HIS A 54 0.74 33.10 -100.64
CA HIS A 54 1.37 33.50 -101.89
C HIS A 54 2.29 32.40 -102.46
N GLN A 55 2.65 32.53 -103.74
CA GLN A 55 3.66 31.68 -104.38
C GLN A 55 5.08 31.98 -103.86
N GLY A 56 5.93 30.96 -103.74
CA GLY A 56 7.27 31.03 -103.15
C GLY A 56 7.28 30.74 -101.65
N ALA A 57 8.48 30.50 -101.09
CA ALA A 57 8.67 30.29 -99.66
C ALA A 57 8.32 31.55 -98.83
N CYS A 58 7.87 31.35 -97.59
CA CYS A 58 7.62 32.44 -96.65
C CYS A 58 8.93 33.18 -96.32
N GLU A 59 8.87 34.51 -96.27
CA GLU A 59 9.98 35.33 -95.77
C GLU A 59 9.98 35.35 -94.23
N ALA A 60 11.14 35.16 -93.60
CA ALA A 60 11.27 35.31 -92.15
C ALA A 60 11.16 36.79 -91.73
N ALA A 61 10.31 37.10 -90.74
CA ALA A 61 10.06 38.47 -90.28
C ALA A 61 11.31 39.16 -89.67
N PRO A 62 11.48 40.49 -89.87
CA PRO A 62 12.64 41.24 -89.36
C PRO A 62 12.52 41.60 -87.86
N LEU A 63 13.67 41.64 -87.16
CA LEU A 63 13.82 41.98 -85.73
C LEU A 63 13.29 43.40 -85.39
N GLY A 64 12.26 43.46 -84.53
CA GLY A 64 11.47 44.67 -84.21
C GLY A 64 11.73 45.34 -82.85
N THR A 65 11.16 46.54 -82.70
CA THR A 65 11.25 47.49 -81.57
C THR A 65 10.73 46.93 -80.24
N CYS A 66 11.17 47.50 -79.12
CA CYS A 66 10.70 47.18 -77.77
C CYS A 66 9.22 47.54 -77.61
N THR A 67 8.42 46.63 -77.05
CA THR A 67 7.00 46.81 -76.71
C THR A 67 6.77 46.48 -75.26
N ASP A 68 5.83 47.19 -74.64
CA ASP A 68 5.52 47.11 -73.21
C ASP A 68 4.01 47.07 -73.04
N SER A 69 3.47 46.09 -72.31
CA SER A 69 2.03 45.81 -72.34
C SER A 69 1.18 46.68 -71.42
N ASP A 70 1.76 47.20 -70.34
CA ASP A 70 1.10 48.07 -69.34
C ASP A 70 1.48 49.55 -69.51
N GLY A 71 2.34 49.86 -70.49
CA GLY A 71 2.61 51.21 -70.95
C GLY A 71 3.72 51.94 -70.18
N GLY A 72 4.66 51.24 -69.56
CA GLY A 72 5.86 51.84 -68.98
C GLY A 72 6.10 51.32 -67.58
N LYS A 73 6.18 52.21 -66.59
CA LYS A 73 6.35 51.79 -65.18
C LYS A 73 4.98 51.80 -64.49
N ASN A 74 4.37 50.65 -64.25
CA ASN A 74 3.04 50.52 -63.68
C ASN A 74 2.89 49.35 -62.69
N ALA A 75 3.39 49.54 -61.47
CA ALA A 75 3.35 48.49 -60.44
C ALA A 75 1.97 47.98 -59.99
N VAL A 76 0.83 48.56 -60.43
CA VAL A 76 -0.52 48.05 -60.07
C VAL A 76 -1.17 47.25 -61.20
N GLU A 77 -0.56 47.20 -62.37
CA GLU A 77 -0.99 46.41 -63.52
C GLU A 77 0.09 45.38 -63.83
N TYR A 78 -0.29 44.19 -64.28
CA TYR A 78 0.71 43.19 -64.68
C TYR A 78 1.16 43.48 -66.11
N GLY A 79 2.46 43.72 -66.29
CA GLY A 79 3.10 44.06 -67.54
C GLY A 79 4.06 42.99 -68.08
N THR A 80 4.47 43.21 -69.33
CA THR A 80 5.41 42.38 -70.08
C THR A 80 6.15 43.23 -71.10
N ALA A 81 7.47 43.41 -70.91
CA ALA A 81 8.33 44.11 -71.85
C ALA A 81 9.08 43.13 -72.77
N SER A 82 8.94 43.33 -74.08
CA SER A 82 9.47 42.45 -75.12
C SER A 82 10.31 43.21 -76.16
N LYS A 83 11.42 42.62 -76.62
CA LYS A 83 12.18 43.12 -77.78
C LYS A 83 12.75 41.95 -78.60
N GLY A 84 12.32 41.83 -79.86
CA GLY A 84 12.68 40.67 -80.68
C GLY A 84 12.05 39.39 -80.11
N ASN A 85 12.88 38.42 -79.72
CA ASN A 85 12.44 37.15 -79.13
C ASN A 85 12.59 37.11 -77.60
N GLU A 86 13.06 38.20 -76.96
CA GLU A 86 13.17 38.28 -75.50
C GLU A 86 11.94 38.97 -74.93
N SER A 87 11.39 38.40 -73.84
CA SER A 87 10.22 38.89 -73.11
C SER A 87 10.48 38.75 -71.62
N TYR A 88 10.13 39.77 -70.84
CA TYR A 88 10.28 39.81 -69.40
C TYR A 88 8.96 40.30 -68.78
N ASN A 89 8.46 39.54 -67.81
CA ASN A 89 7.20 39.85 -67.14
C ASN A 89 7.49 40.51 -65.80
N ASP A 90 6.58 41.37 -65.36
CA ASP A 90 6.66 41.91 -64.00
C ASP A 90 6.55 40.79 -62.98
N SER A 91 7.27 40.96 -61.88
CA SER A 91 7.38 39.93 -60.87
C SER A 91 7.49 40.53 -59.48
N CYS A 92 6.99 39.85 -58.47
CA CYS A 92 7.13 40.33 -57.11
C CYS A 92 8.56 40.25 -56.60
N ARG A 93 8.94 41.25 -55.81
CA ARG A 93 10.13 41.17 -54.98
C ARG A 93 9.98 40.07 -53.94
N PRO A 94 11.09 39.50 -53.44
CA PRO A 94 11.05 38.44 -52.43
C PRO A 94 10.40 38.85 -51.11
N ASP A 95 10.32 40.14 -50.81
CA ASP A 95 9.66 40.66 -49.60
C ASP A 95 8.15 40.82 -49.77
N GLY A 96 7.59 40.64 -50.97
CA GLY A 96 6.16 40.81 -51.25
C GLY A 96 5.70 42.26 -51.19
N LEU A 97 6.57 43.24 -50.90
CA LEU A 97 6.20 44.64 -50.70
C LEU A 97 6.49 45.54 -51.90
N GLY A 98 6.84 44.95 -53.04
CA GLY A 98 7.09 45.69 -54.27
C GLY A 98 7.22 44.81 -55.50
N VAL A 99 7.24 45.46 -56.66
CA VAL A 99 7.28 44.84 -57.99
C VAL A 99 8.65 45.12 -58.64
N TYR A 100 9.24 44.08 -59.23
CA TYR A 100 10.25 44.21 -60.27
C TYR A 100 9.55 44.50 -61.59
N GLU A 101 9.57 45.76 -61.95
CA GLU A 101 8.89 46.31 -63.12
C GLU A 101 9.80 46.23 -64.35
N TYR A 102 9.41 45.52 -65.41
CA TYR A 102 10.11 45.46 -66.68
C TYR A 102 9.42 46.32 -67.72
N TYR A 103 10.14 47.31 -68.26
CA TYR A 103 9.56 48.30 -69.14
C TYR A 103 10.47 48.70 -70.30
N CYS A 104 9.90 49.33 -71.32
CA CYS A 104 10.67 49.80 -72.48
C CYS A 104 11.20 51.23 -72.28
N SER A 105 12.52 51.40 -72.28
CA SER A 105 13.18 52.71 -72.26
C SER A 105 14.22 52.84 -73.37
N ASN A 106 14.12 53.89 -74.19
CA ASN A 106 14.99 54.11 -75.36
C ASN A 106 15.07 52.88 -76.30
N ASN A 107 13.94 52.20 -76.50
CA ASN A 107 13.84 50.99 -77.34
C ASN A 107 14.66 49.81 -76.81
N VAL A 108 14.91 49.72 -75.50
CA VAL A 108 15.59 48.62 -74.80
C VAL A 108 14.72 48.21 -73.61
N VAL A 109 14.61 46.90 -73.34
CA VAL A 109 13.96 46.41 -72.11
C VAL A 109 14.87 46.71 -70.93
N THR A 110 14.34 47.39 -69.92
CA THR A 110 15.01 47.72 -68.66
C THR A 110 14.09 47.35 -67.50
N SER A 111 14.60 47.34 -66.27
CA SER A 111 13.77 47.13 -65.09
C SER A 111 14.06 48.09 -63.93
N GLU A 112 13.09 48.23 -63.02
CA GLU A 112 13.17 49.02 -61.79
C GLU A 112 12.42 48.36 -60.64
N ASN A 113 12.85 48.62 -59.40
CA ASN A 113 12.10 48.21 -58.21
C ASN A 113 11.11 49.31 -57.85
N MET A 114 9.84 48.96 -57.78
CA MET A 114 8.78 49.83 -57.30
C MET A 114 8.23 49.27 -55.98
N ASP A 115 8.15 50.10 -54.95
CA ASP A 115 7.46 49.73 -53.70
C ASP A 115 5.94 49.80 -53.91
N CYS A 116 5.20 48.85 -53.35
CA CYS A 116 3.75 48.91 -53.34
C CYS A 116 3.26 50.05 -52.44
N PRO A 117 2.13 50.70 -52.77
CA PRO A 117 1.50 51.68 -51.88
C PRO A 117 1.20 51.11 -50.49
N GLU A 118 1.09 51.99 -49.49
CA GLU A 118 0.73 51.60 -48.13
C GLU A 118 -0.59 50.81 -48.09
N GLY A 119 -0.59 49.62 -47.46
CA GLY A 119 -1.73 48.69 -47.41
C GLY A 119 -1.90 47.78 -48.63
N MET A 120 -0.92 47.73 -49.53
CA MET A 120 -0.89 46.82 -50.68
C MET A 120 0.29 45.86 -50.62
N GLU A 121 0.08 44.66 -51.13
CA GLU A 121 1.11 43.63 -51.30
C GLU A 121 1.23 43.24 -52.78
N CYS A 122 2.38 42.73 -53.17
CA CYS A 122 2.60 42.24 -54.51
C CYS A 122 2.13 40.79 -54.63
N GLU A 123 1.19 40.55 -55.54
CA GLU A 123 0.79 39.21 -55.97
C GLU A 123 0.83 39.13 -57.51
N GLU A 124 1.37 38.04 -58.05
CA GLU A 124 1.49 37.81 -59.50
C GLU A 124 2.10 38.99 -60.29
N GLY A 125 3.09 39.70 -59.72
CA GLY A 125 3.80 40.78 -60.41
C GLY A 125 3.09 42.13 -60.43
N LYS A 126 2.06 42.34 -59.60
CA LYS A 126 1.37 43.63 -59.43
C LYS A 126 0.99 43.86 -57.96
N CYS A 127 0.85 45.12 -57.57
CA CYS A 127 0.37 45.51 -56.24
C CYS A 127 -1.15 45.40 -56.16
N ILE A 128 -1.64 44.69 -55.15
CA ILE A 128 -3.06 44.51 -54.80
C ILE A 128 -3.32 44.94 -53.35
N VAL A 129 -4.56 45.30 -53.00
CA VAL A 129 -4.93 45.58 -51.61
C VAL A 129 -4.82 44.28 -50.81
N ALA A 130 -4.15 44.32 -49.65
CA ALA A 130 -4.17 43.21 -48.70
C ALA A 130 -5.57 43.15 -48.06
N GLU A 131 -6.33 42.09 -48.33
CA GLU A 131 -7.65 41.88 -47.73
C GLU A 131 -7.47 41.51 -46.23
N PRO A 132 -8.25 42.08 -45.29
CA PRO A 132 -8.17 41.72 -43.88
C PRO A 132 -8.61 40.26 -43.70
N SER A 133 -7.75 39.44 -43.09
CA SER A 133 -7.97 38.01 -42.98
C SER A 133 -8.45 37.62 -41.57
N CYS A 134 -9.76 37.57 -41.39
CA CYS A 134 -10.37 36.72 -40.37
C CYS A 134 -11.27 35.69 -41.04
N THR A 135 -11.16 34.43 -40.64
CA THR A 135 -12.02 33.34 -41.09
C THR A 135 -12.79 32.77 -39.92
N ASP A 136 -14.10 32.64 -40.12
CA ASP A 136 -15.06 32.13 -39.16
C ASP A 136 -15.69 30.85 -39.71
N SER A 137 -15.67 29.76 -38.95
CA SER A 137 -16.15 28.45 -39.42
C SER A 137 -17.65 28.22 -39.26
N ASP A 138 -18.35 28.95 -38.40
CA ASP A 138 -19.82 28.86 -38.25
C ASP A 138 -20.55 30.02 -38.93
N GLY A 139 -19.84 31.11 -39.23
CA GLY A 139 -20.34 32.21 -40.03
C GLY A 139 -20.90 33.38 -39.22
N GLY A 140 -20.53 33.52 -37.95
CA GLY A 140 -20.76 34.73 -37.17
C GLY A 140 -21.08 34.42 -35.72
N VAL A 141 -22.20 34.95 -35.22
CA VAL A 141 -22.63 34.71 -33.83
C VAL A 141 -23.71 33.62 -33.84
N GLU A 142 -23.29 32.37 -34.03
CA GLU A 142 -24.13 31.18 -34.25
C GLU A 142 -23.98 30.16 -33.11
N ALA A 143 -24.40 30.54 -31.89
CA ALA A 143 -24.22 29.75 -30.67
C ALA A 143 -24.79 28.32 -30.65
N ASP A 144 -25.59 27.90 -31.64
CA ASP A 144 -26.11 26.53 -31.78
C ASP A 144 -25.15 25.62 -32.60
N VAL A 145 -24.08 26.19 -33.17
CA VAL A 145 -23.08 25.50 -33.99
C VAL A 145 -21.72 25.74 -33.37
N PHE A 146 -20.91 24.69 -33.22
CA PHE A 146 -19.52 24.88 -32.80
C PHE A 146 -18.70 25.48 -33.95
N GLY A 147 -18.03 26.59 -33.68
CA GLY A 147 -17.16 27.29 -34.60
C GLY A 147 -15.83 27.74 -34.00
N THR A 148 -15.11 28.49 -34.83
CA THR A 148 -13.74 28.94 -34.62
C THR A 148 -13.48 30.15 -35.50
N ALA A 149 -13.17 31.29 -34.87
CA ALA A 149 -12.66 32.47 -35.52
C ALA A 149 -11.13 32.47 -35.53
N THR A 150 -10.53 32.78 -36.66
CA THR A 150 -9.06 32.83 -36.83
C THR A 150 -8.65 34.13 -37.51
N ASP A 151 -7.78 34.89 -36.87
CA ASP A 151 -7.17 36.13 -37.37
C ASP A 151 -5.63 36.10 -37.29
N GLU A 152 -4.96 37.26 -37.41
CA GLU A 152 -3.49 37.36 -37.31
C GLU A 152 -2.94 37.05 -35.89
N GLU A 153 -3.76 37.20 -34.84
CA GLU A 153 -3.34 36.97 -33.45
C GLU A 153 -3.50 35.49 -33.02
N GLY A 154 -4.42 34.76 -33.65
CA GLY A 154 -4.56 33.32 -33.46
C GLY A 154 -5.95 32.79 -33.81
N SER A 155 -6.24 31.59 -33.31
CA SER A 155 -7.56 30.95 -33.44
C SER A 155 -8.22 30.83 -32.09
N ASN A 156 -9.50 31.21 -32.01
CA ASN A 156 -10.34 31.03 -30.83
C ASN A 156 -11.59 30.24 -31.22
N SER A 157 -11.91 29.21 -30.45
CA SER A 157 -13.08 28.34 -30.67
C SER A 157 -14.12 28.59 -29.60
N ASP A 158 -15.38 28.36 -29.92
CA ASP A 158 -16.47 28.56 -28.96
C ASP A 158 -16.34 27.65 -27.76
N GLU A 159 -16.73 28.17 -26.61
CA GLU A 159 -16.61 27.45 -25.35
C GLU A 159 -17.78 27.71 -24.41
N CYS A 160 -18.01 26.78 -23.48
CA CYS A 160 -19.08 26.95 -22.50
C CYS A 160 -18.64 27.84 -21.34
N ALA A 161 -19.14 29.08 -21.31
CA ALA A 161 -18.99 29.98 -20.17
C ALA A 161 -19.72 29.47 -18.92
N SER A 162 -20.84 28.77 -19.10
CA SER A 162 -21.58 28.07 -18.04
C SER A 162 -22.46 26.97 -18.64
N SER A 163 -23.20 26.23 -17.82
CA SER A 163 -24.12 25.19 -18.29
C SER A 163 -25.22 25.69 -19.24
N ASN A 164 -25.49 27.00 -19.30
CA ASN A 164 -26.52 27.60 -20.14
C ASN A 164 -26.02 28.80 -20.95
N LYS A 165 -24.70 28.94 -21.15
CA LYS A 165 -24.12 30.04 -21.92
C LYS A 165 -22.91 29.59 -22.74
N VAL A 166 -22.85 30.05 -23.98
CA VAL A 166 -21.73 29.91 -24.90
C VAL A 166 -20.97 31.24 -24.95
N THR A 167 -19.64 31.19 -24.85
CA THR A 167 -18.73 32.24 -25.33
C THR A 167 -18.50 31.97 -26.81
N GLU A 168 -19.05 32.83 -27.64
CA GLU A 168 -19.02 32.72 -29.10
C GLU A 168 -17.89 33.57 -29.67
N TYR A 169 -17.02 33.01 -30.50
CA TYR A 169 -15.93 33.69 -31.20
C TYR A 169 -16.21 33.86 -32.68
N TYR A 170 -16.19 35.10 -33.16
CA TYR A 170 -16.61 35.44 -34.52
C TYR A 170 -15.75 36.55 -35.14
N CYS A 171 -15.78 36.65 -36.47
CA CYS A 171 -15.09 37.73 -37.18
C CYS A 171 -15.92 39.02 -37.22
N ASN A 172 -15.36 40.14 -36.77
CA ASN A 172 -16.01 41.45 -36.87
C ASN A 172 -15.82 42.11 -38.25
N GLU A 173 -16.44 43.28 -38.47
CA GLU A 173 -16.32 44.05 -39.72
C GLU A 173 -14.90 44.58 -39.99
N GLU A 174 -14.02 44.61 -38.98
CA GLU A 174 -12.63 45.05 -39.07
C GLU A 174 -11.67 43.88 -39.39
N GLY A 175 -12.19 42.64 -39.45
CA GLY A 175 -11.40 41.43 -39.72
C GLY A 175 -10.64 40.92 -38.50
N GLU A 176 -11.15 41.15 -37.30
CA GLU A 176 -10.59 40.68 -36.03
C GLU A 176 -11.47 39.59 -35.41
N SER A 177 -10.86 38.62 -34.73
CA SER A 177 -11.53 37.60 -33.91
C SER A 177 -11.98 38.22 -32.59
N VAL A 178 -13.30 38.37 -32.40
CA VAL A 178 -13.90 38.92 -31.17
C VAL A 178 -14.88 37.94 -30.54
N SER A 179 -15.27 38.15 -29.27
CA SER A 179 -16.17 37.23 -28.55
C SER A 179 -17.41 37.88 -27.94
N VAL A 180 -18.50 37.12 -27.83
CA VAL A 180 -19.74 37.52 -27.12
C VAL A 180 -20.35 36.36 -26.32
N GLU A 181 -20.91 36.61 -25.14
CA GLU A 181 -21.66 35.58 -24.40
C GLU A 181 -23.12 35.51 -24.87
N VAL A 182 -23.56 34.32 -25.30
CA VAL A 182 -24.94 34.03 -25.70
C VAL A 182 -25.56 33.03 -24.73
N SER A 183 -26.80 33.25 -24.29
CA SER A 183 -27.53 32.30 -23.43
C SER A 183 -28.30 31.31 -24.29
N CYS A 184 -28.25 30.02 -23.95
CA CYS A 184 -28.98 29.00 -24.69
C CYS A 184 -30.50 29.17 -24.54
N GLY A 185 -31.23 28.71 -25.56
CA GLY A 185 -32.70 28.75 -25.59
C GLY A 185 -33.34 27.96 -24.44
N PRO A 186 -34.63 28.17 -24.15
CA PRO A 186 -35.32 27.42 -23.11
C PRO A 186 -35.22 25.90 -23.32
N GLY A 187 -34.69 25.18 -22.33
CA GLY A 187 -34.50 23.73 -22.39
C GLY A 187 -33.21 23.26 -23.06
N MET A 188 -32.36 24.17 -23.56
CA MET A 188 -31.07 23.82 -24.16
C MET A 188 -29.93 23.97 -23.13
N VAL A 189 -28.84 23.24 -23.32
CA VAL A 189 -27.63 23.32 -22.49
C VAL A 189 -26.41 23.63 -23.36
N CYS A 190 -25.40 24.25 -22.77
CA CYS A 190 -24.11 24.38 -23.45
C CYS A 190 -23.30 23.09 -23.26
N GLN A 191 -22.92 22.46 -24.37
CA GLN A 191 -22.02 21.31 -24.37
C GLN A 191 -21.09 21.39 -25.58
N GLY A 192 -19.79 21.25 -25.34
CA GLY A 192 -18.79 21.25 -26.42
C GLY A 192 -18.69 22.57 -27.18
N GLY A 193 -19.01 23.69 -26.53
CA GLY A 193 -18.96 25.02 -27.16
C GLY A 193 -20.21 25.43 -27.94
N ALA A 194 -21.27 24.61 -27.96
CA ALA A 194 -22.52 24.94 -28.63
C ALA A 194 -23.75 24.70 -27.73
N CYS A 195 -24.82 25.45 -27.99
CA CYS A 195 -26.13 25.21 -27.44
C CYS A 195 -26.78 24.03 -28.15
N ILE A 196 -27.04 22.98 -27.39
CA ILE A 196 -27.71 21.78 -27.88
C ILE A 196 -28.97 21.52 -27.08
N GLU A 197 -29.98 20.93 -27.72
CA GLU A 197 -31.08 20.29 -27.00
C GLU A 197 -30.47 19.07 -26.28
N PRO A 198 -30.49 19.02 -24.93
CA PRO A 198 -30.04 17.86 -24.20
C PRO A 198 -30.98 16.70 -24.54
N ASP A 199 -30.51 15.78 -25.38
CA ASP A 199 -31.07 14.44 -25.42
C ASP A 199 -30.90 13.85 -24.02
N CYS A 200 -31.93 13.16 -23.54
CA CYS A 200 -31.78 12.41 -22.29
C CYS A 200 -30.60 11.46 -22.43
N TYR A 201 -29.59 11.66 -21.59
CA TYR A 201 -28.38 10.88 -21.60
C TYR A 201 -28.41 9.93 -20.43
N ASP A 202 -28.20 8.65 -20.73
CA ASP A 202 -28.14 7.57 -19.77
C ASP A 202 -26.79 6.86 -19.92
N SER A 203 -25.97 6.91 -18.88
CA SER A 203 -24.57 6.47 -18.97
C SER A 203 -24.38 4.96 -19.06
N ASP A 204 -25.35 4.16 -18.64
CA ASP A 204 -25.29 2.70 -18.66
C ASP A 204 -26.25 2.04 -19.68
N GLY A 205 -26.99 2.88 -20.42
CA GLY A 205 -27.70 2.49 -21.62
C GLY A 205 -29.12 1.96 -21.41
N GLY A 206 -29.94 2.71 -20.67
CA GLY A 206 -31.33 2.36 -20.39
C GLY A 206 -31.44 1.49 -19.16
N PHE A 207 -32.40 0.55 -19.16
CA PHE A 207 -32.61 -0.33 -18.00
C PHE A 207 -31.47 -1.32 -17.74
N ASN A 208 -30.39 -0.89 -17.07
CA ASN A 208 -29.19 -1.68 -16.82
C ASN A 208 -28.85 -1.81 -15.33
N ILE A 209 -29.45 -2.80 -14.68
CA ILE A 209 -29.23 -3.07 -13.25
C ILE A 209 -27.82 -3.58 -12.89
N TYR A 210 -26.86 -3.75 -13.81
CA TYR A 210 -25.54 -4.36 -13.53
C TYR A 210 -24.37 -3.37 -13.56
N GLU A 211 -24.62 -2.17 -14.07
CA GLU A 211 -23.67 -1.06 -14.08
C GLU A 211 -24.32 0.12 -13.36
N LYS A 212 -23.52 1.02 -12.78
CA LYS A 212 -24.08 2.20 -12.12
C LYS A 212 -24.30 3.27 -13.18
N GLY A 213 -25.56 3.63 -13.43
CA GLY A 213 -25.96 4.68 -14.34
C GLY A 213 -26.06 6.06 -13.69
N GLN A 214 -25.85 7.07 -14.54
CA GLN A 214 -26.27 8.45 -14.33
C GLN A 214 -27.20 8.85 -15.47
N VAL A 215 -28.36 9.37 -15.12
CA VAL A 215 -29.33 9.92 -16.07
C VAL A 215 -29.37 11.44 -15.98
N ILE A 216 -29.22 12.09 -17.12
CA ILE A 216 -29.37 13.54 -17.30
C ILE A 216 -30.59 13.74 -18.22
N PRO A 217 -31.76 14.14 -17.69
CA PRO A 217 -32.96 14.34 -18.50
C PRO A 217 -32.86 15.60 -19.38
N SER A 218 -33.73 15.67 -20.38
CA SER A 218 -33.82 16.82 -21.30
C SER A 218 -34.22 18.14 -20.62
N GLU A 219 -34.87 18.09 -19.45
CA GLU A 219 -35.19 19.31 -18.67
C GLU A 219 -34.03 19.78 -17.75
N GLY A 220 -32.91 19.03 -17.72
CA GLY A 220 -31.75 19.29 -16.87
C GLY A 220 -31.83 18.68 -15.46
N GLY A 221 -30.69 18.64 -14.76
CA GLY A 221 -30.52 17.91 -13.50
C GLY A 221 -29.77 16.59 -13.72
N TYR A 222 -29.63 15.77 -12.67
CA TYR A 222 -29.09 14.43 -12.79
C TYR A 222 -29.66 13.50 -11.72
N TYR A 223 -29.75 12.22 -12.05
CA TYR A 223 -30.14 11.13 -11.15
C TYR A 223 -29.12 10.02 -11.24
N TRP A 224 -28.82 9.40 -10.11
CA TRP A 224 -27.88 8.28 -10.02
C TRP A 224 -28.63 7.03 -9.62
N ASP A 225 -28.18 5.90 -10.16
CA ASP A 225 -28.57 4.61 -9.64
C ASP A 225 -28.02 4.42 -8.23
N TYR A 226 -28.82 3.79 -7.39
CA TYR A 226 -28.44 3.55 -6.00
C TYR A 226 -29.13 2.31 -5.41
N CYS A 227 -28.53 1.79 -4.34
CA CYS A 227 -29.08 0.66 -3.62
C CYS A 227 -30.22 1.11 -2.71
N SER A 228 -31.42 0.59 -2.99
CA SER A 228 -32.62 0.79 -2.15
C SER A 228 -32.80 -0.33 -1.10
N GLY A 229 -31.85 -1.26 -1.04
CA GLY A 229 -31.71 -2.36 -0.09
C GLY A 229 -30.64 -3.35 -0.57
N GLU A 230 -30.26 -4.32 0.26
CA GLU A 230 -29.17 -5.29 0.04
C GLU A 230 -29.24 -6.05 -1.30
N SER A 231 -30.44 -6.21 -1.86
CA SER A 231 -30.66 -6.90 -3.13
C SER A 231 -31.58 -6.12 -4.06
N LYS A 232 -31.68 -4.79 -3.90
CA LYS A 232 -32.59 -3.94 -4.71
C LYS A 232 -31.91 -2.70 -5.25
N VAL A 233 -31.80 -2.62 -6.57
CA VAL A 233 -31.34 -1.41 -7.26
C VAL A 233 -32.56 -0.52 -7.55
N ARG A 234 -32.48 0.76 -7.17
CA ARG A 234 -33.27 1.80 -7.84
C ARG A 234 -32.44 2.29 -9.01
N GLU A 235 -32.92 1.99 -10.20
CA GLU A 235 -32.30 2.34 -11.45
C GLU A 235 -33.10 3.48 -12.10
N TYR A 236 -32.38 4.42 -12.70
CA TYR A 236 -32.90 5.54 -13.47
C TYR A 236 -32.56 5.33 -14.94
N TYR A 237 -33.48 5.68 -15.84
CA TYR A 237 -33.27 5.58 -17.29
C TYR A 237 -34.02 6.65 -18.07
N CYS A 238 -33.61 6.84 -19.32
CA CYS A 238 -34.26 7.73 -20.26
C CYS A 238 -35.55 7.17 -20.85
N SER A 239 -36.61 7.99 -20.87
CA SER A 239 -37.85 7.72 -21.60
C SER A 239 -37.71 8.02 -23.11
N GLU A 240 -38.65 7.53 -23.93
CA GLU A 240 -38.75 7.92 -25.35
C GLU A 240 -39.06 9.42 -25.54
N GLU A 241 -39.57 10.10 -24.50
CA GLU A 241 -39.91 11.53 -24.51
C GLU A 241 -38.80 12.41 -23.90
N GLY A 242 -37.68 11.83 -23.44
CA GLY A 242 -36.53 12.56 -22.89
C GLY A 242 -36.57 12.79 -21.36
N ASP A 243 -37.52 12.17 -20.66
CA ASP A 243 -37.64 12.26 -19.20
C ASP A 243 -36.78 11.23 -18.48
N ALA A 244 -36.29 11.58 -17.29
CA ALA A 244 -35.72 10.61 -16.36
C ALA A 244 -36.83 9.82 -15.65
N LEU A 245 -36.96 8.55 -15.99
CA LEU A 245 -37.81 7.59 -15.29
C LEU A 245 -36.99 6.76 -14.32
N TYR A 246 -37.66 6.03 -13.44
CA TYR A 246 -36.99 5.09 -12.55
C TYR A 246 -37.84 3.85 -12.32
N THR A 247 -37.18 2.75 -11.94
CA THR A 247 -37.85 1.60 -11.35
C THR A 247 -37.00 1.04 -10.21
N THR A 248 -37.60 0.17 -9.39
CA THR A 248 -36.88 -0.51 -8.30
C THR A 248 -37.03 -2.01 -8.50
N THR A 249 -35.90 -2.69 -8.69
CA THR A 249 -35.85 -4.09 -9.13
C THR A 249 -34.93 -4.91 -8.23
N ASP A 250 -35.36 -6.14 -7.92
CA ASP A 250 -34.54 -7.10 -7.18
C ASP A 250 -33.38 -7.61 -8.05
N CYS A 251 -32.18 -7.71 -7.47
CA CYS A 251 -31.04 -8.35 -8.11
C CYS A 251 -31.30 -9.84 -8.35
N PRO A 252 -30.74 -10.41 -9.44
CA PRO A 252 -30.82 -11.84 -9.69
C PRO A 252 -30.22 -12.68 -8.56
N SER A 253 -30.63 -13.94 -8.46
CA SER A 253 -30.07 -14.87 -7.47
C SER A 253 -28.55 -14.98 -7.60
N GLY A 254 -27.83 -14.70 -6.50
CA GLY A 254 -26.36 -14.68 -6.44
C GLY A 254 -25.71 -13.31 -6.74
N TYR A 255 -26.52 -12.26 -6.91
CA TYR A 255 -26.07 -10.88 -7.06
C TYR A 255 -26.64 -10.03 -5.92
N TYR A 256 -25.84 -9.07 -5.46
CA TYR A 256 -26.21 -8.13 -4.40
C TYR A 256 -26.09 -6.70 -4.94
N CYS A 257 -26.86 -5.79 -4.37
CA CYS A 257 -26.71 -4.39 -4.73
C CYS A 257 -25.50 -3.81 -4.01
N SER A 258 -24.51 -3.32 -4.77
CA SER A 258 -23.34 -2.62 -4.25
C SER A 258 -23.06 -1.44 -5.17
N SER A 259 -22.75 -0.27 -4.59
CA SER A 259 -22.49 0.97 -5.33
C SER A 259 -23.55 1.34 -6.37
N GLY A 260 -24.82 1.01 -6.12
CA GLY A 260 -25.93 1.30 -7.04
C GLY A 260 -26.12 0.33 -8.20
N ALA A 261 -25.45 -0.82 -8.22
CA ALA A 261 -25.60 -1.84 -9.26
C ALA A 261 -25.63 -3.27 -8.69
N CYS A 262 -26.22 -4.21 -9.41
CA CYS A 262 -26.17 -5.63 -9.08
C CYS A 262 -24.80 -6.21 -9.44
N ARG A 263 -24.01 -6.52 -8.42
CA ARG A 263 -22.70 -7.17 -8.56
C ARG A 263 -22.79 -8.63 -8.15
N GLN A 264 -22.12 -9.50 -8.90
CA GLN A 264 -22.03 -10.92 -8.57
C GLN A 264 -21.14 -11.02 -7.34
N GLY A 265 -21.66 -11.60 -6.26
CA GLY A 265 -21.13 -11.40 -4.90
C GLY A 265 -19.61 -11.49 -4.77
N GLU A 266 -19.00 -10.34 -4.46
CA GLU A 266 -18.01 -10.25 -3.38
C GLU A 266 -18.75 -9.57 -2.24
N THR A 267 -18.99 -10.31 -1.17
CA THR A 267 -19.65 -9.80 0.02
C THR A 267 -18.55 -9.21 0.89
N CYS A 268 -18.51 -7.89 1.02
CA CYS A 268 -17.91 -7.29 2.21
C CYS A 268 -18.73 -7.79 3.40
N TYR A 269 -18.07 -8.47 4.33
CA TYR A 269 -18.64 -8.99 5.55
C TYR A 269 -17.90 -8.35 6.71
N ASP A 270 -18.68 -7.87 7.64
CA ASP A 270 -18.29 -7.05 8.77
C ASP A 270 -18.96 -7.71 9.99
N THR A 271 -18.16 -7.99 11.03
CA THR A 271 -18.57 -8.85 12.14
C THR A 271 -19.34 -8.13 13.24
N ASP A 272 -19.11 -6.84 13.43
CA ASP A 272 -19.73 -5.95 14.43
C ASP A 272 -21.00 -5.26 13.85
N GLY A 273 -21.11 -5.15 12.53
CA GLY A 273 -22.29 -4.66 11.84
C GLY A 273 -22.22 -3.19 11.40
N GLY A 274 -21.04 -2.60 11.35
CA GLY A 274 -20.81 -1.32 10.70
C GLY A 274 -19.79 -0.47 11.45
N ILE A 275 -20.23 0.69 11.96
CA ILE A 275 -19.37 1.60 12.72
C ILE A 275 -19.82 1.46 14.17
N GLU A 276 -19.16 0.61 14.94
CA GLU A 276 -19.52 0.23 16.31
C GLU A 276 -18.26 0.24 17.21
N GLU A 277 -17.83 1.44 17.63
CA GLU A 277 -16.55 1.65 18.32
C GLU A 277 -16.34 0.87 19.64
N ASP A 278 -17.40 0.33 20.23
CA ASP A 278 -17.41 -0.39 21.50
C ASP A 278 -17.38 -1.93 21.31
N GLU A 279 -17.33 -2.43 20.07
CA GLU A 279 -17.26 -3.87 19.75
C GLU A 279 -16.14 -4.14 18.73
N TYR A 280 -15.20 -5.04 19.03
CA TYR A 280 -14.17 -5.44 18.07
C TYR A 280 -14.76 -6.05 16.78
N GLY A 281 -14.28 -5.54 15.64
CA GLY A 281 -14.66 -5.93 14.29
C GLY A 281 -13.56 -6.47 13.38
N GLU A 282 -13.94 -7.39 12.50
CA GLU A 282 -13.20 -7.85 11.31
C GLU A 282 -14.02 -7.56 10.06
N VAL A 283 -13.40 -6.93 9.06
CA VAL A 283 -14.00 -6.62 7.78
C VAL A 283 -13.26 -7.35 6.67
N SER A 284 -13.98 -8.18 5.92
CA SER A 284 -13.41 -9.02 4.86
C SER A 284 -14.17 -8.92 3.55
N THR A 285 -13.42 -8.86 2.45
CA THR A 285 -13.91 -9.07 1.08
C THR A 285 -13.39 -10.42 0.56
N SER A 286 -13.51 -10.68 -0.75
CA SER A 286 -12.93 -11.89 -1.32
C SER A 286 -11.40 -11.79 -1.50
N THR A 287 -10.84 -10.58 -1.46
CA THR A 287 -9.43 -10.30 -1.74
C THR A 287 -8.66 -9.73 -0.56
N ASP A 288 -9.33 -8.99 0.32
CA ASP A 288 -8.73 -8.20 1.38
C ASP A 288 -9.45 -8.43 2.70
N GLU A 289 -8.74 -8.23 3.80
CA GLU A 289 -9.21 -8.43 5.17
C GLU A 289 -8.51 -7.36 6.02
N GLU A 290 -9.30 -6.62 6.79
CA GLU A 290 -8.87 -5.62 7.74
C GLU A 290 -9.61 -5.88 9.06
N GLU A 291 -9.07 -5.39 10.16
CA GLU A 291 -9.63 -5.55 11.51
C GLU A 291 -9.50 -4.23 12.25
N ASP A 292 -10.41 -3.99 13.19
CA ASP A 292 -10.35 -2.81 14.04
C ASP A 292 -9.09 -2.85 14.88
N TYR A 293 -8.49 -1.67 15.05
CA TYR A 293 -7.29 -1.58 15.87
C TYR A 293 -7.13 -0.21 16.49
N CYS A 294 -6.38 -0.19 17.60
CA CYS A 294 -6.02 1.05 18.29
C CYS A 294 -5.01 1.87 17.50
N TYR A 295 -5.46 3.00 16.96
CA TYR A 295 -4.60 3.97 16.28
C TYR A 295 -3.64 4.65 17.27
N ASP A 296 -4.16 4.98 18.45
CA ASP A 296 -3.42 5.39 19.64
C ASP A 296 -4.20 4.96 20.91
N SER A 297 -3.79 5.41 22.10
CA SER A 297 -4.36 4.95 23.37
C SER A 297 -5.84 5.28 23.55
N ASP A 298 -6.34 6.30 22.84
CA ASP A 298 -7.68 6.85 23.06
C ASP A 298 -8.48 6.88 21.75
N THR A 299 -7.96 6.28 20.66
CA THR A 299 -8.58 6.34 19.33
C THR A 299 -8.63 4.96 18.67
N VAL A 300 -9.84 4.48 18.40
CA VAL A 300 -10.10 3.31 17.57
C VAL A 300 -10.05 3.71 16.09
N LYS A 301 -9.36 2.91 15.28
CA LYS A 301 -9.55 2.92 13.83
C LYS A 301 -10.50 1.80 13.46
N GLU A 302 -11.74 2.21 13.25
CA GLU A 302 -12.87 1.36 12.91
C GLU A 302 -12.90 1.11 11.40
N TYR A 303 -12.83 -0.15 10.99
CA TYR A 303 -13.09 -0.58 9.62
C TYR A 303 -14.54 -1.03 9.48
N TYR A 304 -15.15 -0.71 8.36
CA TYR A 304 -16.56 -1.07 8.12
C TYR A 304 -16.84 -1.30 6.65
N CYS A 305 -17.94 -1.99 6.37
CA CYS A 305 -18.43 -2.12 4.99
C CYS A 305 -19.21 -0.85 4.55
N ASP A 306 -18.65 -0.09 3.61
CA ASP A 306 -19.39 0.97 2.89
C ASP A 306 -19.63 0.56 1.44
N ASP A 307 -20.91 0.46 1.06
CA ASP A 307 -21.32 0.13 -0.31
C ASP A 307 -20.68 -1.14 -0.92
N GLY A 308 -20.20 -2.06 -0.08
CA GLY A 308 -19.57 -3.33 -0.47
C GLY A 308 -18.04 -3.30 -0.57
N GLU A 309 -17.40 -2.22 -0.16
CA GLU A 309 -15.94 -2.07 -0.06
C GLU A 309 -15.55 -1.85 1.41
N ILE A 310 -14.28 -2.11 1.75
CA ILE A 310 -13.72 -1.80 3.07
C ILE A 310 -13.42 -0.30 3.13
N ASP A 311 -14.02 0.41 4.08
CA ASP A 311 -13.69 1.79 4.44
C ASP A 311 -13.29 1.87 5.92
N TYR A 312 -12.84 3.03 6.40
CA TYR A 312 -12.49 3.20 7.82
C TYR A 312 -12.77 4.60 8.37
N LYS A 313 -12.90 4.68 9.69
CA LYS A 313 -13.06 5.92 10.46
C LYS A 313 -12.15 5.93 11.68
N LEU A 314 -11.73 7.11 12.12
CA LEU A 314 -11.05 7.29 13.41
C LEU A 314 -12.05 7.83 14.42
N ILE A 315 -12.20 7.16 15.55
CA ILE A 315 -13.15 7.47 16.62
C ILE A 315 -12.39 7.61 17.93
N GLU A 316 -12.50 8.78 18.57
CA GLU A 316 -11.95 9.00 19.92
C GLU A 316 -12.89 8.36 20.95
N CYS A 317 -12.34 7.53 21.84
CA CYS A 317 -13.06 6.89 22.94
C CYS A 317 -13.57 7.91 23.96
N GLY A 318 -14.55 7.50 24.78
CA GLY A 318 -15.11 8.31 25.85
C GLY A 318 -14.07 8.73 26.89
N SER A 319 -14.41 9.73 27.70
CA SER A 319 -13.47 10.31 28.69
C SER A 319 -13.03 9.35 29.81
N ASP A 320 -13.70 8.21 29.94
CA ASP A 320 -13.46 7.17 30.95
C ASP A 320 -13.16 5.80 30.28
N GLU A 321 -12.79 5.81 29.00
CA GLU A 321 -12.50 4.64 28.16
C GLU A 321 -11.11 4.77 27.54
N ARG A 322 -10.49 3.64 27.23
CA ARG A 322 -9.26 3.56 26.43
C ARG A 322 -9.50 2.63 25.25
N CYS A 323 -8.72 2.79 24.20
CA CYS A 323 -8.70 1.78 23.16
C CYS A 323 -7.91 0.56 23.65
N ASP A 324 -8.52 -0.62 23.59
CA ASP A 324 -7.87 -1.91 23.82
C ASP A 324 -8.31 -2.91 22.75
N ASP A 325 -7.35 -3.59 22.15
CA ASP A 325 -7.57 -4.61 21.10
C ASP A 325 -8.53 -4.20 19.95
N GLY A 326 -8.62 -2.91 19.63
CA GLY A 326 -9.46 -2.41 18.53
C GLY A 326 -10.86 -1.96 18.93
N GLU A 327 -11.21 -1.99 20.22
CA GLU A 327 -12.49 -1.48 20.72
C GLU A 327 -12.27 -0.45 21.85
N CYS A 328 -13.22 0.45 22.03
CA CYS A 328 -13.27 1.34 23.20
C CYS A 328 -13.78 0.54 24.40
N VAL A 329 -12.90 0.32 25.37
CA VAL A 329 -13.24 -0.35 26.62
C VAL A 329 -13.23 0.65 27.76
N GLU A 330 -14.20 0.56 28.67
CA GLU A 330 -14.10 1.26 29.96
C GLU A 330 -12.78 0.84 30.63
N GLU A 331 -12.04 1.78 31.22
CA GLU A 331 -10.81 1.43 31.93
C GLU A 331 -11.14 0.54 33.14
N ASP A 332 -11.01 -0.76 32.96
CA ASP A 332 -11.19 -1.73 34.02
C ASP A 332 -9.99 -1.69 34.96
N CYS A 333 -10.28 -1.51 36.25
CA CYS A 333 -9.30 -1.69 37.30
C CYS A 333 -8.98 -3.19 37.40
N TYR A 334 -7.75 -3.57 37.08
CA TYR A 334 -7.25 -4.93 37.24
C TYR A 334 -6.48 -5.07 38.55
N ASP A 335 -6.73 -6.17 39.25
CA ASP A 335 -6.22 -6.47 40.60
C ASP A 335 -5.67 -7.90 40.57
N SER A 336 -4.35 -8.05 40.73
CA SER A 336 -3.65 -9.29 40.40
C SER A 336 -3.82 -10.41 41.42
N ASP A 337 -4.20 -10.11 42.66
CA ASP A 337 -4.43 -11.05 43.76
C ASP A 337 -5.90 -11.13 44.20
N GLY A 338 -6.77 -10.32 43.59
CA GLY A 338 -8.21 -10.55 43.55
C GLY A 338 -8.96 -9.92 44.71
N GLY A 339 -8.73 -8.64 44.94
CA GLY A 339 -9.47 -7.82 45.88
C GLY A 339 -8.62 -7.51 47.09
N LYS A 340 -9.07 -7.90 48.28
CA LYS A 340 -8.33 -7.60 49.52
C LYS A 340 -7.63 -8.85 50.01
N ASP A 341 -6.52 -9.21 49.39
CA ASP A 341 -5.67 -10.29 49.87
C ASP A 341 -4.46 -9.69 50.61
N ARG A 342 -4.09 -10.28 51.73
CA ARG A 342 -2.89 -9.84 52.47
C ARG A 342 -1.81 -10.89 52.41
N ASP A 343 -2.17 -12.12 52.03
CA ASP A 343 -1.32 -13.31 52.13
C ASP A 343 -0.70 -13.63 50.75
N GLU A 344 -1.06 -12.87 49.71
CA GLU A 344 -0.46 -12.84 48.38
C GLU A 344 -0.03 -11.40 48.07
N LYS A 345 1.02 -11.22 47.26
CA LYS A 345 1.41 -9.89 46.81
C LYS A 345 0.64 -9.54 45.54
N GLY A 346 -0.20 -8.53 45.64
CA GLY A 346 -0.96 -7.94 44.55
C GLY A 346 -0.34 -6.72 43.89
N ARG A 347 -1.03 -6.33 42.83
CA ARG A 347 -0.80 -5.17 41.99
C ARG A 347 -2.14 -4.73 41.41
N VAL A 348 -2.43 -3.44 41.55
CA VAL A 348 -3.54 -2.79 40.85
C VAL A 348 -3.01 -2.03 39.63
N GLU A 349 -3.62 -2.26 38.47
CA GLU A 349 -3.35 -1.59 37.20
C GLU A 349 -4.62 -0.87 36.72
N ILE A 350 -4.50 0.43 36.42
CA ILE A 350 -5.54 1.24 35.76
C ILE A 350 -4.83 2.05 34.67
N GLY A 351 -5.07 1.70 33.40
CA GLY A 351 -4.31 2.25 32.28
C GLY A 351 -2.80 2.00 32.44
N ASP A 352 -1.99 3.06 32.35
CA ASP A 352 -0.52 3.01 32.54
C ASP A 352 -0.07 3.12 34.01
N ASP A 353 -0.98 3.38 34.94
CA ASP A 353 -0.64 3.57 36.36
C ASP A 353 -0.70 2.24 37.12
N GLU A 354 0.34 1.99 37.92
CA GLU A 354 0.51 0.75 38.69
C GLU A 354 0.67 1.04 40.20
N TRP A 355 0.04 0.22 41.05
CA TRP A 355 0.19 0.27 42.50
C TRP A 355 0.43 -1.14 43.06
N ASP A 356 1.64 -1.37 43.57
CA ASP A 356 2.02 -2.63 44.22
C ASP A 356 1.75 -2.60 45.73
N ASP A 357 1.45 -3.77 46.29
CA ASP A 357 1.38 -3.92 47.74
C ASP A 357 2.74 -3.87 48.37
N TYR A 358 2.75 -3.34 49.59
CA TYR A 358 4.00 -3.13 50.30
C TYR A 358 3.84 -3.13 51.82
N CYS A 359 4.91 -3.51 52.50
CA CYS A 359 4.96 -3.47 53.95
C CYS A 359 5.09 -2.04 54.48
N ILE A 360 4.13 -1.62 55.30
CA ILE A 360 4.20 -0.35 56.02
C ILE A 360 5.20 -0.46 57.18
N ASP A 361 5.16 -1.59 57.88
CA ASP A 361 6.01 -1.99 58.98
C ASP A 361 6.13 -3.53 59.06
N GLU A 362 6.66 -4.08 60.15
CA GLU A 362 6.99 -5.51 60.27
C GLU A 362 5.74 -6.43 60.31
N ASP A 363 4.56 -5.88 60.61
CA ASP A 363 3.31 -6.64 60.80
C ASP A 363 2.12 -6.11 59.97
N THR A 364 2.29 -5.06 59.16
CA THR A 364 1.20 -4.47 58.37
C THR A 364 1.51 -4.37 56.87
N VAL A 365 0.64 -4.96 56.05
CA VAL A 365 0.60 -4.80 54.58
C VAL A 365 -0.27 -3.58 54.23
N ARG A 366 0.22 -2.70 53.35
CA ARG A 366 -0.64 -1.81 52.56
C ARG A 366 -1.09 -2.60 51.34
N GLU A 367 -2.39 -2.86 51.32
CA GLU A 367 -3.05 -3.58 50.26
C GLU A 367 -3.78 -2.59 49.32
N TYR A 368 -3.51 -2.67 48.02
CA TYR A 368 -4.19 -1.95 46.96
C TYR A 368 -5.18 -2.88 46.26
N TYR A 369 -6.41 -2.41 46.05
CA TYR A 369 -7.45 -3.24 45.45
C TYR A 369 -8.41 -2.46 44.57
N CYS A 370 -9.11 -3.15 43.69
CA CYS A 370 -10.14 -2.56 42.84
C CYS A 370 -11.51 -2.49 43.54
N TYR A 371 -12.14 -1.31 43.52
CA TYR A 371 -13.53 -1.12 43.93
C TYR A 371 -14.34 -0.52 42.78
N GLY A 372 -14.96 -1.39 41.97
CA GLY A 372 -15.41 -0.98 40.63
C GLY A 372 -14.18 -0.70 39.77
N ASN A 373 -14.19 0.43 39.06
CA ASN A 373 -13.09 0.85 38.18
C ASN A 373 -12.12 1.84 38.86
N GLU A 374 -12.21 2.01 40.17
CA GLU A 374 -11.32 2.87 40.95
C GLU A 374 -10.39 2.05 41.83
N LYS A 375 -9.13 2.50 41.96
CA LYS A 375 -8.19 1.97 42.96
C LYS A 375 -8.61 2.43 44.35
N GLU A 376 -8.53 1.52 45.30
CA GLU A 376 -8.68 1.78 46.73
C GLU A 376 -7.52 1.12 47.50
N TYR A 377 -7.39 1.42 48.80
CA TYR A 377 -6.39 0.75 49.63
C TYR A 377 -6.88 0.46 51.05
N GLN A 378 -6.28 -0.54 51.68
CA GLN A 378 -6.50 -0.89 53.07
C GLN A 378 -5.18 -1.30 53.75
N ASN A 379 -5.01 -0.96 55.03
CA ASN A 379 -3.88 -1.48 55.81
C ASN A 379 -4.34 -2.74 56.55
N MET A 380 -3.67 -3.87 56.31
CA MET A 380 -4.01 -5.19 56.86
C MET A 380 -2.91 -5.70 57.79
N ASP A 381 -3.28 -6.07 59.02
CA ASP A 381 -2.38 -6.68 60.02
C ASP A 381 -2.20 -8.16 59.68
N CYS A 382 -0.96 -8.65 59.62
CA CYS A 382 -0.65 -10.06 59.33
C CYS A 382 -1.12 -11.00 60.43
N GLY A 383 -1.16 -10.54 61.68
CA GLY A 383 -1.58 -11.35 62.83
C GLY A 383 -0.46 -12.20 63.42
N SER A 384 -0.83 -13.09 64.34
CA SER A 384 0.15 -13.80 65.16
C SER A 384 0.81 -14.96 64.41
N GLY A 385 2.13 -14.90 64.22
CA GLY A 385 2.94 -15.97 63.59
C GLY A 385 3.42 -15.64 62.18
N GLU A 386 2.99 -14.51 61.64
CA GLU A 386 3.31 -14.03 60.29
C GLU A 386 4.01 -12.67 60.39
N VAL A 387 4.83 -12.34 59.40
CA VAL A 387 5.49 -11.04 59.27
C VAL A 387 5.24 -10.50 57.87
N CYS A 388 5.16 -9.18 57.73
CA CYS A 388 5.10 -8.60 56.40
C CYS A 388 6.48 -8.70 55.75
N SER A 389 6.54 -9.34 54.58
CA SER A 389 7.74 -9.41 53.76
C SER A 389 7.38 -9.27 52.30
N GLY A 390 8.06 -8.38 51.56
CA GLY A 390 7.86 -8.27 50.11
C GLY A 390 6.53 -7.67 49.66
N GLY A 391 5.65 -7.25 50.58
CA GLY A 391 4.31 -6.75 50.28
C GLY A 391 3.18 -7.72 50.64
N GLU A 392 3.51 -8.89 51.20
CA GLU A 392 2.56 -9.93 51.60
C GLU A 392 2.86 -10.39 53.04
N CYS A 393 1.86 -10.99 53.68
CA CYS A 393 1.99 -11.64 54.98
C CYS A 393 2.50 -13.07 54.77
N VAL A 394 3.68 -13.34 55.30
CA VAL A 394 4.31 -14.67 55.21
C VAL A 394 4.50 -15.28 56.58
N GLU A 395 4.39 -16.61 56.68
CA GLU A 395 4.82 -17.33 57.88
C GLU A 395 6.28 -16.97 58.19
N ALA A 396 6.54 -16.56 59.42
CA ALA A 396 7.89 -16.21 59.83
C ALA A 396 8.77 -17.48 59.82
N ILE A 397 9.55 -17.69 58.75
CA ILE A 397 10.58 -18.75 58.73
C ILE A 397 11.75 -18.26 59.61
N LEU A 398 11.62 -18.51 60.90
CA LEU A 398 12.53 -17.99 61.91
C LEU A 398 13.80 -18.84 62.07
N CYS A 399 13.85 -20.10 61.63
CA CYS A 399 15.06 -20.93 61.73
C CYS A 399 15.32 -21.84 60.52
N SER A 400 16.60 -22.08 60.25
CA SER A 400 17.12 -23.03 59.25
C SER A 400 18.15 -23.95 59.89
N ASP A 401 18.22 -25.20 59.43
CA ASP A 401 19.03 -26.26 60.03
C ASP A 401 19.76 -27.03 58.93
N THR A 402 21.09 -27.15 59.04
CA THR A 402 21.90 -27.71 57.95
C THR A 402 21.85 -29.24 57.85
N ASP A 403 21.45 -29.96 58.90
CA ASP A 403 21.32 -31.42 58.86
C ASP A 403 19.86 -31.91 58.78
N GLY A 404 18.90 -30.99 58.89
CA GLY A 404 17.48 -31.28 58.74
C GLY A 404 16.79 -31.73 60.03
N GLY A 405 17.33 -31.39 61.21
CA GLY A 405 16.61 -31.47 62.47
C GLY A 405 17.42 -32.15 63.56
N LYS A 406 16.92 -33.27 64.09
CA LYS A 406 17.62 -34.04 65.14
C LYS A 406 18.38 -35.20 64.50
N GLN A 407 19.65 -35.01 64.18
CA GLN A 407 20.49 -35.90 63.38
C GLN A 407 21.85 -36.19 64.03
N GLU A 408 21.85 -37.14 64.97
CA GLU A 408 23.00 -37.48 65.81
C GLU A 408 24.28 -38.00 65.08
N TYR A 409 24.21 -38.30 63.77
CA TYR A 409 25.35 -38.82 62.97
C TYR A 409 25.95 -37.78 62.01
N GLU A 410 25.33 -36.63 61.87
CA GLU A 410 25.80 -35.50 61.09
C GLU A 410 26.13 -34.33 62.03
N GLN A 411 26.91 -33.35 61.58
CA GLN A 411 27.14 -32.15 62.38
C GLN A 411 26.35 -31.02 61.73
N GLY A 412 25.32 -30.57 62.40
CA GLY A 412 24.44 -29.49 62.00
C GLY A 412 24.82 -28.13 62.55
N THR A 413 24.19 -27.11 61.99
CA THR A 413 24.20 -25.73 62.46
C THR A 413 22.82 -25.14 62.24
N VAL A 414 22.20 -24.67 63.32
CA VAL A 414 20.92 -24.00 63.29
C VAL A 414 21.14 -22.50 63.26
N THR A 415 20.54 -21.82 62.29
CA THR A 415 20.58 -20.35 62.17
C THR A 415 19.17 -19.78 62.33
N SER A 416 19.01 -18.84 63.26
CA SER A 416 17.78 -18.07 63.46
C SER A 416 18.11 -16.58 63.59
N GLY A 417 17.73 -15.79 62.57
CA GLY A 417 18.11 -14.39 62.47
C GLY A 417 19.64 -14.18 62.48
N SER A 418 20.17 -13.56 63.54
CA SER A 418 21.61 -13.34 63.75
C SER A 418 22.28 -14.34 64.71
N GLN A 419 21.51 -15.27 65.28
CA GLN A 419 22.00 -16.28 66.20
C GLN A 419 22.26 -17.58 65.44
N SER A 420 23.35 -18.26 65.79
CA SER A 420 23.71 -19.55 65.20
C SER A 420 24.31 -20.47 66.27
N GLU A 421 23.86 -21.71 66.30
CA GLU A 421 24.38 -22.75 67.20
C GLU A 421 24.76 -23.99 66.39
N THR A 422 25.84 -24.67 66.77
CA THR A 422 26.42 -25.82 66.05
C THR A 422 26.55 -27.00 67.00
N ASP A 423 26.27 -28.21 66.52
CA ASP A 423 26.35 -29.42 67.35
C ASP A 423 27.76 -29.67 67.88
N TYR A 424 27.83 -30.08 69.13
CA TYR A 424 29.11 -30.31 69.81
C TYR A 424 29.02 -31.40 70.88
N CYS A 425 30.16 -32.02 71.14
CA CYS A 425 30.27 -33.05 72.17
C CYS A 425 30.38 -32.41 73.56
N THR A 426 29.44 -32.72 74.45
CA THR A 426 29.47 -32.30 75.86
C THR A 426 30.25 -33.28 76.73
N GLY A 427 30.41 -34.52 76.26
CA GLY A 427 31.21 -35.57 76.87
C GLY A 427 31.63 -36.61 75.83
N GLU A 428 32.37 -37.62 76.27
CA GLU A 428 32.88 -38.69 75.40
C GLU A 428 31.78 -39.49 74.70
N PHE A 429 30.59 -39.58 75.32
CA PHE A 429 29.43 -40.33 74.81
C PHE A 429 28.18 -39.45 74.63
N THR A 430 28.30 -38.13 74.78
CA THR A 430 27.14 -37.23 74.84
C THR A 430 27.28 -36.08 73.86
N LEU A 431 26.32 -35.99 72.94
CA LEU A 431 26.16 -34.96 71.93
C LEU A 431 25.14 -33.92 72.41
N MET A 432 25.46 -32.64 72.29
CA MET A 432 24.47 -31.57 72.31
C MET A 432 24.06 -31.32 70.86
N GLU A 433 22.79 -31.60 70.59
CA GLU A 433 22.17 -31.46 69.28
C GLU A 433 21.29 -30.20 69.28
N PHE A 434 21.55 -29.28 68.37
CA PHE A 434 20.71 -28.13 68.09
C PHE A 434 19.81 -28.43 66.90
N PHE A 435 18.54 -28.04 66.99
CA PHE A 435 17.60 -28.23 65.89
C PHE A 435 16.59 -27.09 65.79
N CYS A 436 16.07 -26.88 64.58
CA CYS A 436 14.98 -25.94 64.34
C CYS A 436 13.63 -26.53 64.82
N TYR A 437 12.92 -25.84 65.72
CA TYR A 437 11.60 -26.26 66.19
C TYR A 437 10.67 -25.07 66.41
N GLN A 438 9.55 -25.04 65.67
CA GLN A 438 8.57 -23.95 65.70
C GLN A 438 9.19 -22.56 65.47
N GLY A 439 10.24 -22.47 64.65
CA GLY A 439 10.90 -21.21 64.33
C GLY A 439 12.06 -20.83 65.26
N ASP A 440 12.24 -21.50 66.39
CA ASP A 440 13.31 -21.19 67.34
C ASP A 440 14.46 -22.21 67.32
N ILE A 441 15.65 -21.77 67.74
CA ILE A 441 16.78 -22.65 68.04
C ILE A 441 16.44 -23.44 69.32
N SER A 442 16.28 -24.76 69.16
CA SER A 442 16.08 -25.69 70.26
C SER A 442 17.28 -26.61 70.41
N SER A 443 17.42 -27.30 71.56
CA SER A 443 18.53 -28.21 71.81
C SER A 443 18.12 -29.45 72.62
N ILE A 444 18.79 -30.59 72.39
CA ILE A 444 18.62 -31.83 73.16
C ILE A 444 19.97 -32.50 73.43
N LEU A 445 20.08 -33.20 74.56
CA LEU A 445 21.24 -34.07 74.86
C LEU A 445 20.97 -35.48 74.34
N VAL A 446 21.83 -35.97 73.46
CA VAL A 446 21.79 -37.32 72.90
C VAL A 446 22.96 -38.12 73.46
N THR A 447 22.70 -39.37 73.85
CA THR A 447 23.75 -40.34 74.26
C THR A 447 24.03 -41.26 73.08
N CYS A 448 25.27 -41.32 72.61
CA CYS A 448 25.67 -42.20 71.49
C CYS A 448 25.49 -43.68 71.86
N GLU A 449 25.45 -44.57 70.86
CA GLU A 449 25.31 -46.02 71.09
C GLU A 449 26.50 -46.60 71.88
N GLU A 450 26.35 -47.81 72.43
CA GLU A 450 27.33 -48.42 73.35
C GLU A 450 28.74 -48.59 72.75
N ASP A 451 28.85 -48.81 71.43
CA ASP A 451 30.10 -48.97 70.68
C ASP A 451 30.55 -47.67 69.98
N GLU A 452 29.99 -46.52 70.37
CA GLU A 452 30.23 -45.21 69.77
C GLU A 452 30.85 -44.21 70.75
N ILE A 453 31.42 -43.16 70.18
CA ILE A 453 31.87 -41.96 70.90
C ILE A 453 31.36 -40.72 70.16
N CYS A 454 31.15 -39.64 70.91
CA CYS A 454 30.94 -38.33 70.30
C CYS A 454 32.29 -37.76 69.87
N LEU A 455 32.43 -37.48 68.56
CA LEU A 455 33.63 -36.87 68.01
C LEU A 455 33.30 -35.86 66.93
N SER A 456 33.74 -34.62 67.13
CA SER A 456 33.49 -33.49 66.22
C SER A 456 32.00 -33.20 66.03
N GLY A 457 31.25 -33.12 67.14
CA GLY A 457 29.84 -32.73 67.12
C GLY A 457 28.91 -33.72 66.44
N ARG A 458 29.24 -35.02 66.50
CA ARG A 458 28.38 -36.11 66.03
C ARG A 458 28.81 -37.46 66.62
N CYS A 459 27.90 -38.42 66.71
CA CYS A 459 28.18 -39.79 67.11
C CYS A 459 28.90 -40.56 65.99
N ARG A 460 29.92 -41.32 66.37
CA ARG A 460 30.70 -42.17 65.45
C ARG A 460 31.11 -43.46 66.14
N LYS A 461 31.22 -44.54 65.36
CA LYS A 461 31.79 -45.82 65.81
C LYS A 461 33.17 -45.62 66.44
N ALA A 462 33.31 -46.09 67.67
CA ALA A 462 34.54 -45.99 68.42
C ALA A 462 35.59 -46.93 67.83
N ARG A 463 36.86 -46.52 67.92
CA ARG A 463 37.97 -47.41 67.62
C ARG A 463 38.24 -48.29 68.84
N CYS A 464 38.52 -49.55 68.57
CA CYS A 464 39.06 -50.45 69.56
C CYS A 464 40.46 -49.97 69.98
N ILE A 465 40.71 -49.85 71.28
CA ILE A 465 42.01 -49.51 71.88
C ILE A 465 42.42 -50.67 72.77
N ASP A 466 43.65 -51.14 72.55
CA ASP A 466 44.25 -52.25 73.27
C ASP A 466 45.41 -51.75 74.15
N SER A 467 45.51 -52.20 75.40
CA SER A 467 46.47 -51.63 76.37
C SER A 467 47.86 -52.26 76.32
N ASP A 468 47.97 -53.46 75.77
CA ASP A 468 49.18 -54.26 75.62
C ASP A 468 49.52 -54.60 74.16
N ASP A 469 48.88 -53.88 73.23
CA ASP A 469 49.23 -53.83 71.80
C ASP A 469 49.06 -55.17 71.08
N GLY A 470 47.89 -55.81 71.27
CA GLY A 470 47.47 -56.99 70.54
C GLY A 470 47.43 -58.23 71.43
N LYS A 471 48.04 -59.32 70.98
CA LYS A 471 48.08 -60.60 71.71
C LYS A 471 49.35 -60.66 72.55
N ASP A 472 49.37 -60.03 73.72
CA ASP A 472 50.49 -60.06 74.67
C ASP A 472 50.11 -60.80 75.96
N TYR A 473 50.18 -62.12 75.88
CA TYR A 473 49.82 -63.04 76.96
C TYR A 473 50.62 -62.83 78.27
N ASP A 474 51.74 -62.11 78.26
CA ASP A 474 52.57 -61.85 79.45
C ASP A 474 52.12 -60.59 80.23
N VAL A 475 51.28 -59.76 79.63
CA VAL A 475 50.71 -58.55 80.21
C VAL A 475 49.23 -58.82 80.55
N LYS A 476 48.68 -58.02 81.47
CA LYS A 476 47.24 -58.03 81.71
C LYS A 476 46.67 -56.84 80.98
N GLY A 477 46.08 -57.09 79.83
CA GLY A 477 45.46 -56.13 78.94
C GLY A 477 44.07 -55.69 79.38
N VAL A 478 43.70 -54.51 78.89
CA VAL A 478 42.36 -53.94 78.95
C VAL A 478 42.04 -53.42 77.55
N ILE A 479 41.05 -54.01 76.92
CA ILE A 479 40.50 -53.54 75.65
C ILE A 479 39.35 -52.57 75.91
N THR A 480 39.27 -51.49 75.13
CA THR A 480 38.17 -50.51 75.20
C THR A 480 37.65 -50.17 73.80
N LYS A 481 36.33 -50.24 73.60
CA LYS A 481 35.64 -49.75 72.40
C LYS A 481 34.33 -49.07 72.82
N GLY A 482 34.26 -47.75 72.68
CA GLY A 482 33.12 -46.97 73.15
C GLY A 482 32.98 -47.08 74.67
N MET A 483 31.79 -47.40 75.15
CA MET A 483 31.50 -47.59 76.58
C MET A 483 31.90 -48.99 77.08
N VAL A 484 32.24 -49.91 76.17
CA VAL A 484 32.54 -51.31 76.48
C VAL A 484 34.04 -51.46 76.76
N SER A 485 34.35 -52.15 77.87
CA SER A 485 35.71 -52.58 78.17
C SER A 485 35.75 -54.02 78.66
N TYR A 486 36.77 -54.77 78.23
CA TYR A 486 37.09 -56.10 78.74
C TYR A 486 38.53 -56.13 79.23
N THR A 487 38.85 -57.13 80.04
CA THR A 487 40.15 -57.24 80.71
C THR A 487 40.55 -58.70 80.71
N ASP A 488 41.82 -58.96 80.47
CA ASP A 488 42.32 -60.33 80.42
C ASP A 488 42.15 -61.01 81.78
N TYR A 489 41.78 -62.28 81.70
CA TYR A 489 41.47 -63.05 82.89
C TYR A 489 41.81 -64.52 82.70
N CYS A 490 42.10 -65.18 83.81
CA CYS A 490 42.27 -66.63 83.81
C CYS A 490 40.90 -67.30 83.85
N GLU A 491 40.55 -68.02 82.79
CA GLU A 491 39.35 -68.88 82.78
C GLU A 491 39.52 -70.02 83.79
N ASP A 492 40.71 -70.59 83.83
CA ASP A 492 41.17 -71.55 84.83
C ASP A 492 42.71 -71.41 85.04
N PRO A 493 43.34 -72.16 85.97
CA PRO A 493 44.79 -72.04 86.22
C PRO A 493 45.70 -72.39 85.01
N GLU A 494 45.17 -73.02 83.97
CA GLU A 494 45.90 -73.42 82.76
C GLU A 494 45.49 -72.63 81.49
N HIS A 495 44.47 -71.75 81.55
CA HIS A 495 44.00 -71.00 80.38
C HIS A 495 43.83 -69.50 80.68
N LEU A 496 44.49 -68.67 79.87
CA LEU A 496 44.31 -67.23 79.80
C LEU A 496 43.30 -66.90 78.69
N VAL A 497 42.29 -66.09 78.99
CA VAL A 497 41.47 -65.42 77.96
C VAL A 497 42.06 -64.06 77.70
N GLU A 498 42.59 -63.91 76.50
CA GLU A 498 43.20 -62.70 75.96
C GLU A 498 42.14 -61.95 75.13
N TYR A 499 41.92 -60.68 75.44
CA TYR A 499 41.14 -59.75 74.62
C TYR A 499 42.06 -58.87 73.80
N TYR A 500 41.82 -58.79 72.48
CA TYR A 500 42.68 -58.01 71.59
C TYR A 500 41.89 -57.32 70.48
N CYS A 501 42.43 -56.22 69.95
CA CYS A 501 41.81 -55.51 68.82
C CYS A 501 42.18 -56.15 67.47
N GLU A 502 41.19 -56.60 66.71
CA GLU A 502 41.36 -57.04 65.32
C GLU A 502 40.37 -56.30 64.41
N ASN A 503 40.85 -55.67 63.34
CA ASN A 503 40.03 -54.88 62.41
C ASN A 503 39.13 -53.80 63.08
N SER A 504 39.57 -53.24 64.23
CA SER A 504 38.79 -52.30 65.06
C SER A 504 37.56 -52.92 65.76
N GLU A 505 37.45 -54.24 65.80
CA GLU A 505 36.51 -55.01 66.60
C GLU A 505 37.22 -55.63 67.81
N ILE A 506 36.44 -55.90 68.85
CA ILE A 506 36.90 -56.62 70.05
C ILE A 506 36.85 -58.11 69.72
N GLU A 507 38.01 -58.76 69.72
CA GLU A 507 38.11 -60.22 69.60
C GLU A 507 38.67 -60.81 70.89
N SER A 508 38.53 -62.13 71.05
CA SER A 508 39.16 -62.84 72.16
C SER A 508 39.64 -64.23 71.76
N GLU A 509 40.65 -64.74 72.46
CA GLU A 509 41.11 -66.11 72.33
C GLU A 509 41.52 -66.72 73.67
N SER A 510 41.42 -68.05 73.77
CA SER A 510 41.89 -68.80 74.94
C SER A 510 43.27 -69.39 74.63
N TYR A 511 44.26 -69.02 75.45
CA TYR A 511 45.65 -69.43 75.32
C TYR A 511 46.08 -70.33 76.50
N TRP A 512 46.77 -71.43 76.19
CA TRP A 512 47.15 -72.46 77.16
C TRP A 512 48.49 -72.13 77.83
N CYS A 513 48.47 -71.73 79.11
CA CYS A 513 49.65 -71.35 79.91
C CYS A 513 49.37 -71.42 81.43
N GLU A 514 50.39 -71.35 82.28
CA GLU A 514 50.18 -71.17 83.73
C GLU A 514 49.63 -69.76 84.00
N CYS A 515 48.31 -69.63 84.13
CA CYS A 515 47.66 -68.33 84.25
C CYS A 515 47.53 -67.89 85.72
N SER A 516 47.98 -66.67 86.02
CA SER A 516 47.76 -66.03 87.31
C SER A 516 47.52 -64.54 87.15
N SER A 517 46.42 -64.05 87.74
CA SER A 517 46.02 -62.64 87.74
C SER A 517 45.71 -62.05 86.36
N GLY A 518 45.32 -62.88 85.38
CA GLY A 518 44.97 -62.44 84.01
C GLY A 518 46.20 -62.17 83.14
N ARG A 519 47.23 -63.02 83.29
CA ARG A 519 48.41 -63.08 82.42
C ARG A 519 49.09 -64.44 82.59
N CYS A 520 49.91 -64.84 81.63
CA CYS A 520 50.77 -66.01 81.72
C CYS A 520 51.93 -65.77 82.70
N THR A 521 52.25 -66.80 83.49
CA THR A 521 53.38 -66.80 84.45
C THR A 521 54.37 -67.93 84.19
N GLY A 522 54.01 -68.86 83.30
CA GLY A 522 54.81 -70.00 82.88
C GLY A 522 54.23 -70.61 81.60
N TYR A 523 55.10 -71.14 80.73
CA TYR A 523 54.71 -71.73 79.46
C TYR A 523 54.99 -73.23 79.45
N TYR A 524 54.02 -74.00 78.96
CA TYR A 524 54.21 -75.42 78.69
C TYR A 524 54.99 -75.58 77.38
N ILE A 525 56.13 -76.26 77.42
CA ILE A 525 57.05 -76.47 76.28
C ILE A 525 56.60 -77.67 75.43
#